data_AF-A0A1N7G5V2-F1
#
_entry.id   AF-A0A1N7G5V2-F1
#
_cell.length_a   1.000
_cell.length_b   1.000
_cell.length_c   1.000
_cell.angle_alpha   90.00
_cell.angle_beta   90.00
_cell.angle_gamma   90.00
#
_symmetry.space_group_name_H-M   'P 1'
#
loop_
_entity.id
_entity.type
_entity.pdbx_description
1 polymer ?
#
loop_
_entity_poly.entity_id
_entity_poly.type
_entity_poly.pdbx_seq_one_letter_code
_entity_poly.pdbx_strand_id
1 'polypeptide(L)'
;MVSKRETLLGIFYYLAGLAVTLASPELEVPQRFVVFSLFASIVFVIESGRRVLKRRKEDAISREPQVEVLLDGLIEKYRERSDCHLRANVMVPFENRPIQSQFLKRRSYTTLEFKDHTGGYSEQELELSYESGQGSCGLAWRRCRPVIYGEGQREAAEKAMTDTQLEKAGHVESVLSVPIYENERRPENLVCVVNVDSEDSLSETCFTEDDIMSYTERHADVIAATVEEDYHA
;
A
#
# COMPACT_ATOMS: atom_id res chain seq x y z
N MET A 1 -9.17 -29.14 4.54
CA MET A 1 -8.14 -30.08 4.03
C MET A 1 -6.79 -29.55 4.42
N VAL A 2 -5.93 -30.34 5.08
CA VAL A 2 -4.54 -29.95 5.36
C VAL A 2 -3.79 -29.87 4.04
N SER A 3 -3.12 -28.74 3.78
CA SER A 3 -2.38 -28.53 2.55
C SER A 3 -1.22 -29.52 2.44
N LYS A 4 -0.91 -30.03 1.24
CA LYS A 4 0.29 -30.88 1.01
C LYS A 4 1.57 -30.23 1.56
N ARG A 5 1.62 -28.90 1.58
CA ARG A 5 2.73 -28.12 2.11
C ARG A 5 2.83 -28.19 3.63
N GLU A 6 1.69 -28.20 4.34
CA GLU A 6 1.63 -28.32 5.81
C GLU A 6 2.06 -29.72 6.25
N THR A 7 1.65 -30.76 5.53
CA THR A 7 2.10 -32.14 5.78
C THR A 7 3.61 -32.30 5.60
N LEU A 8 4.19 -31.71 4.54
CA LEU A 8 5.63 -31.76 4.30
C LEU A 8 6.43 -30.99 5.37
N LEU A 9 5.89 -29.87 5.86
CA LEU A 9 6.53 -29.08 6.90
C LEU A 9 6.53 -29.83 8.25
N GLY A 10 5.42 -30.49 8.61
CA GLY A 10 5.34 -31.33 9.79
C GLY A 10 6.33 -32.51 9.76
N ILE A 11 6.48 -33.15 8.59
CA ILE A 11 7.48 -34.20 8.38
C ILE A 11 8.90 -33.65 8.55
N PHE A 12 9.20 -32.48 7.99
CA PHE A 12 10.51 -31.84 8.11
C PHE A 12 10.87 -31.53 9.57
N TYR A 13 9.94 -30.96 10.34
CA TYR A 13 10.18 -30.64 11.75
C TYR A 13 10.35 -31.88 12.62
N TYR A 14 9.59 -32.95 12.35
CA TYR A 14 9.77 -34.23 13.01
C TYR A 14 11.16 -34.81 12.75
N LEU A 15 11.61 -34.80 11.49
CA LEU A 15 12.95 -35.28 11.11
C LEU A 15 14.07 -34.40 11.70
N ALA A 16 13.88 -33.08 11.76
CA ALA A 16 14.83 -32.17 12.38
C ALA A 16 14.96 -32.40 13.90
N GLY A 17 13.83 -32.57 14.60
CA GLY A 17 13.83 -32.93 16.03
C GLY A 17 14.50 -34.28 16.29
N LEU A 18 14.25 -35.27 15.42
CA LEU A 18 14.93 -36.56 15.48
C LEU A 18 16.45 -36.42 15.25
N ALA A 19 16.86 -35.61 14.27
CA ALA A 19 18.27 -35.38 13.95
C ALA A 19 19.03 -34.69 15.09
N VAL A 20 18.45 -33.66 15.72
CA VAL A 20 19.04 -32.99 16.90
C VAL A 20 19.18 -33.96 18.08
N THR A 21 18.19 -34.83 18.26
CA THR A 21 18.18 -35.85 19.32
C THR A 21 19.24 -36.93 19.09
N LEU A 22 19.46 -37.33 17.84
CA LEU A 22 20.48 -38.31 17.45
C LEU A 22 21.89 -37.73 17.43
N ALA A 23 22.03 -36.44 17.11
CA ALA A 23 23.31 -35.72 17.09
C ALA A 23 23.83 -35.36 18.49
N SER A 24 23.04 -35.60 19.55
CA SER A 24 23.41 -35.31 20.93
C SER A 24 23.51 -36.61 21.76
N PRO A 25 24.50 -37.49 21.47
CA PRO A 25 24.60 -38.81 22.10
C PRO A 25 24.91 -38.73 23.60
N GLU A 26 25.43 -37.59 24.06
CA GLU A 26 25.80 -37.34 25.46
C GLU A 26 24.60 -37.09 26.38
N LEU A 27 23.41 -36.82 25.80
CA LEU A 27 22.19 -36.62 26.58
C LEU A 27 21.58 -37.95 27.00
N GLU A 28 21.13 -38.03 28.25
CA GLU A 28 20.33 -39.15 28.72
C GLU A 28 18.95 -39.16 28.06
N VAL A 29 18.32 -40.33 27.97
CA VAL A 29 16.99 -40.52 27.35
C VAL A 29 15.93 -39.51 27.85
N PRO A 30 15.83 -39.18 29.15
CA PRO A 30 14.88 -38.17 29.62
C PRO A 30 15.17 -36.77 29.09
N GLN A 31 16.45 -36.40 28.99
CA GLN A 31 16.88 -35.07 28.52
C GLN A 31 16.59 -34.89 27.02
N ARG A 32 16.79 -35.96 26.24
CA ARG A 32 16.42 -36.00 24.82
C ARG A 32 14.94 -35.74 24.60
N PHE A 33 14.08 -36.31 25.46
CA PHE A 33 12.63 -36.11 25.41
C PHE A 33 12.24 -34.66 25.71
N VAL A 34 12.94 -34.00 26.65
CA VAL A 34 12.73 -32.59 26.98
C VAL A 34 13.13 -31.69 25.81
N VAL A 35 14.29 -31.93 25.18
CA VAL A 35 14.75 -31.15 24.02
C VAL A 35 13.79 -31.29 22.84
N PHE A 36 13.33 -32.51 22.56
CA PHE A 36 12.34 -32.75 21.51
C PHE A 36 11.02 -32.03 21.79
N SER A 37 10.53 -32.11 23.03
CA SER A 37 9.26 -31.46 23.44
C SER A 37 9.35 -29.93 23.36
N LEU A 38 10.50 -29.34 23.73
CA LEU A 38 10.75 -27.90 23.62
C LEU A 38 10.74 -27.45 22.16
N PHE A 39 11.43 -28.19 21.29
CA PHE A 39 11.50 -27.88 19.86
C PHE A 39 10.12 -27.98 19.20
N ALA A 40 9.37 -29.05 19.50
CA ALA A 40 7.99 -29.21 19.04
C ALA A 40 7.09 -28.07 19.51
N SER A 41 7.26 -27.59 20.75
CA SER A 41 6.51 -26.47 21.29
C SER A 41 6.82 -25.15 20.59
N ILE A 42 8.10 -24.86 20.31
CA ILE A 42 8.52 -23.65 19.57
C ILE A 42 7.93 -23.67 18.15
N VAL A 43 8.03 -24.80 17.46
CA VAL A 43 7.46 -24.97 16.12
C VAL A 43 5.94 -24.77 16.16
N PHE A 44 5.25 -25.37 17.13
CA PHE A 44 3.81 -25.23 17.30
C PHE A 44 3.39 -23.77 17.54
N VAL A 45 4.15 -23.03 18.35
CA VAL A 45 3.90 -21.60 18.61
C VAL A 45 4.09 -20.77 17.34
N ILE A 46 5.19 -20.98 16.60
CA ILE A 46 5.46 -20.29 15.33
C ILE A 46 4.35 -20.59 14.31
N GLU A 47 3.94 -21.84 14.20
CA GLU A 47 2.92 -22.27 13.24
C GLU A 47 1.51 -21.82 13.62
N SER A 48 1.19 -21.79 14.93
CA SER A 48 -0.06 -21.24 15.42
C SER A 48 -0.12 -19.73 15.23
N GLY A 49 1.00 -19.02 15.47
CA GLY A 49 1.12 -17.59 15.17
C GLY A 49 0.93 -17.30 13.67
N ARG A 50 1.57 -18.09 12.80
CA ARG A 50 1.36 -18.02 11.35
C ARG A 50 -0.07 -18.31 10.94
N ARG A 51 -0.74 -19.32 11.52
CA ARG A 51 -2.15 -19.63 11.24
C ARG A 51 -3.09 -18.52 11.68
N VAL A 52 -2.82 -17.89 12.83
CA VAL A 52 -3.60 -16.73 13.29
C VAL A 52 -3.39 -15.53 12.37
N LEU A 53 -2.16 -15.25 11.95
CA LEU A 53 -1.88 -14.21 10.95
C LEU A 53 -2.57 -14.50 9.62
N LYS A 54 -2.49 -15.74 9.14
CA LYS A 54 -3.13 -16.16 7.90
C LYS A 54 -4.65 -16.04 7.97
N ARG A 55 -5.26 -16.46 9.09
CA ARG A 55 -6.70 -16.27 9.31
C ARG A 55 -7.08 -14.81 9.41
N ARG A 56 -6.28 -13.96 10.04
CA ARG A 56 -6.53 -12.51 10.05
C ARG A 56 -6.47 -11.91 8.63
N LYS A 57 -5.54 -12.37 7.79
CA LYS A 57 -5.51 -12.01 6.37
C LYS A 57 -6.75 -12.53 5.63
N GLU A 58 -7.09 -13.81 5.78
CA GLU A 58 -8.29 -14.43 5.18
C GLU A 58 -9.62 -13.81 5.68
N ASP A 59 -9.71 -13.42 6.94
CA ASP A 59 -10.87 -12.75 7.52
C ASP A 59 -10.96 -11.27 7.10
N ALA A 60 -9.83 -10.62 6.80
CA ALA A 60 -9.80 -9.31 6.15
C ALA A 60 -10.27 -9.41 4.69
N ILE A 61 -9.85 -10.47 3.97
CA ILE A 61 -10.27 -10.80 2.59
C ILE A 61 -11.77 -11.13 2.51
N SER A 62 -12.34 -11.83 3.50
CA SER A 62 -13.79 -12.12 3.54
C SER A 62 -14.67 -10.89 3.82
N ARG A 63 -14.07 -9.73 4.13
CA ARG A 63 -14.77 -8.50 4.49
C ARG A 63 -14.30 -7.33 3.64
N GLU A 64 -14.00 -7.51 2.35
CA GLU A 64 -13.61 -6.40 1.47
C GLU A 64 -14.68 -5.30 1.45
N PRO A 65 -14.45 -4.09 2.00
CA PRO A 65 -14.75 -2.92 1.22
C PRO A 65 -13.74 -2.90 0.08
N GLN A 66 -14.23 -3.01 -1.16
CA GLN A 66 -13.43 -2.67 -2.33
C GLN A 66 -12.86 -1.26 -2.09
N VAL A 67 -11.60 -0.99 -2.47
CA VAL A 67 -10.97 0.33 -2.27
C VAL A 67 -11.91 1.46 -2.73
N GLU A 68 -12.68 1.21 -3.79
CA GLU A 68 -13.80 2.05 -4.25
C GLU A 68 -14.79 2.47 -3.14
N VAL A 69 -15.26 1.55 -2.30
CA VAL A 69 -16.15 1.85 -1.15
C VAL A 69 -15.48 2.78 -0.14
N LEU A 70 -14.17 2.61 0.08
CA LEU A 70 -13.41 3.49 0.97
C LEU A 70 -13.25 4.88 0.36
N LEU A 71 -13.02 4.97 -0.95
CA LEU A 71 -12.94 6.24 -1.66
C LEU A 71 -14.29 6.96 -1.71
N ASP A 72 -15.38 6.23 -1.92
CA ASP A 72 -16.74 6.78 -1.88
C ASP A 72 -17.08 7.32 -0.48
N GLY A 73 -16.75 6.57 0.58
CA GLY A 73 -16.93 7.03 1.96
C GLY A 73 -16.11 8.28 2.29
N LEU A 74 -14.93 8.43 1.67
CA LEU A 74 -14.10 9.62 1.79
C LEU A 74 -14.73 10.83 1.08
N ILE A 75 -15.25 10.64 -0.13
CA ILE A 75 -15.98 11.68 -0.86
C ILE A 75 -17.21 12.12 -0.07
N GLU A 76 -17.99 11.18 0.46
CA GLU A 76 -19.22 11.49 1.20
C GLU A 76 -18.95 12.34 2.44
N LYS A 77 -17.83 12.08 3.14
CA LYS A 77 -17.41 12.88 4.29
C LYS A 77 -17.17 14.36 3.93
N TYR A 78 -16.66 14.64 2.73
CA TYR A 78 -16.48 16.01 2.25
C TYR A 78 -17.77 16.61 1.68
N ARG A 79 -18.65 15.79 1.10
CA ARG A 79 -19.98 16.23 0.63
C ARG A 79 -20.87 16.76 1.73
N GLU A 80 -20.74 16.26 2.96
CA GLU A 80 -21.45 16.82 4.12
C GLU A 80 -21.11 18.30 4.38
N ARG A 81 -20.01 18.81 3.81
CA ARG A 81 -19.49 20.17 4.04
C ARG A 81 -19.45 21.02 2.77
N SER A 82 -19.54 20.41 1.60
CA SER A 82 -19.40 21.10 0.31
C SER A 82 -20.19 20.36 -0.78
N ASP A 83 -20.87 21.11 -1.64
CA ASP A 83 -21.61 20.57 -2.79
C ASP A 83 -20.70 20.34 -4.02
N CYS A 84 -19.38 20.43 -3.86
CA CYS A 84 -18.40 20.31 -4.93
C CYS A 84 -18.40 18.96 -5.65
N HIS A 85 -17.94 18.98 -6.90
CA HIS A 85 -17.71 17.76 -7.65
C HIS A 85 -16.37 17.14 -7.26
N LEU A 86 -16.42 16.19 -6.33
CA LEU A 86 -15.24 15.52 -5.80
C LEU A 86 -14.99 14.19 -6.51
N ARG A 87 -13.72 13.91 -6.75
CA ARG A 87 -13.21 12.65 -7.27
C ARG A 87 -12.14 12.13 -6.31
N ALA A 88 -11.92 10.82 -6.30
CA ALA A 88 -10.90 10.23 -5.45
C ALA A 88 -10.21 9.07 -6.15
N ASN A 89 -8.91 8.91 -5.92
CA ASN A 89 -8.12 7.85 -6.52
C ASN A 89 -7.02 7.35 -5.60
N VAL A 90 -6.52 6.16 -5.90
CA VAL A 90 -5.33 5.56 -5.30
C VAL A 90 -4.27 5.41 -6.38
N MET A 91 -3.10 5.98 -6.12
CA MET A 91 -1.93 5.79 -6.97
C MET A 91 -0.88 4.93 -6.27
N VAL A 92 -0.29 3.99 -6.98
CA VAL A 92 0.65 3.00 -6.43
C VAL A 92 2.02 3.11 -7.08
N PRO A 93 3.12 2.88 -6.33
CA PRO A 93 4.45 2.82 -6.92
C PRO A 93 4.55 1.72 -7.96
N PHE A 94 5.09 2.04 -9.14
CA PHE A 94 5.40 1.11 -10.22
C PHE A 94 6.88 1.22 -10.61
N GLU A 95 7.60 0.09 -10.50
CA GLU A 95 9.01 0.01 -10.90
C GLU A 95 9.12 -0.12 -12.43
N ASN A 96 9.46 0.99 -13.08
CA ASN A 96 9.77 0.97 -14.50
C ASN A 96 11.16 0.38 -14.74
N ARG A 97 11.19 -0.85 -15.26
CA ARG A 97 12.40 -1.49 -15.76
C ARG A 97 12.44 -1.34 -17.28
N PRO A 98 13.40 -0.58 -17.85
CA PRO A 98 13.46 -0.42 -19.29
C PRO A 98 13.60 -1.79 -19.96
N ILE A 99 12.60 -2.17 -20.74
CA ILE A 99 12.59 -3.37 -21.57
C ILE A 99 13.68 -3.17 -22.63
N GLN A 100 14.76 -3.95 -22.53
CA GLN A 100 15.92 -3.96 -23.43
C GLN A 100 16.86 -2.73 -23.40
N SER A 101 17.93 -2.82 -22.62
CA SER A 101 19.27 -2.94 -23.24
C SER A 101 20.26 -3.50 -22.22
N GLN A 102 20.85 -4.65 -22.52
CA GLN A 102 21.97 -5.21 -21.73
C GLN A 102 23.24 -4.34 -21.78
N PHE A 103 23.21 -3.21 -22.51
CA PHE A 103 24.36 -2.37 -22.80
C PHE A 103 24.31 -0.97 -22.19
N LEU A 104 23.17 -0.52 -21.68
CA LEU A 104 23.09 0.70 -20.88
C LEU A 104 22.45 0.36 -19.55
N LYS A 105 23.24 0.45 -18.46
CA LYS A 105 22.72 0.48 -17.09
C LYS A 105 21.88 1.74 -16.88
N ARG A 106 20.74 1.85 -17.56
CA ARG A 106 19.72 2.82 -17.18
C ARG A 106 19.17 2.36 -15.84
N ARG A 107 19.30 3.22 -14.84
CA ARG A 107 18.77 2.97 -13.49
C ARG A 107 17.26 2.79 -13.62
N SER A 108 16.72 1.81 -12.91
CA SER A 108 15.29 1.71 -12.67
C SER A 108 14.81 3.01 -12.03
N TYR A 109 13.59 3.43 -12.36
CA TYR A 109 12.93 4.55 -11.73
C TYR A 109 11.50 4.14 -11.38
N THR A 110 10.94 4.80 -10.37
CA THR A 110 9.62 4.47 -9.82
C THR A 110 8.68 5.62 -10.10
N THR A 111 7.53 5.31 -10.68
CA THR A 111 6.43 6.25 -10.91
C THR A 111 5.24 5.86 -10.04
N LEU A 112 4.31 6.77 -9.84
CA LEU A 112 2.99 6.51 -9.28
C LEU A 112 2.00 6.40 -10.42
N GLU A 113 1.22 5.32 -10.45
CA GLU A 113 0.22 5.03 -11.48
C GLU A 113 -1.15 4.80 -10.84
N PHE A 114 -2.23 5.13 -11.55
CA PHE A 114 -3.59 4.90 -11.08
C PHE A 114 -3.85 3.40 -10.88
N LYS A 115 -4.43 3.05 -9.73
CA LYS A 115 -4.89 1.69 -9.45
C LYS A 115 -6.41 1.61 -9.31
N ASP A 116 -6.97 2.44 -8.44
CA ASP A 116 -8.41 2.49 -8.17
C ASP A 116 -8.90 3.95 -8.17
N HIS A 117 -10.15 4.18 -8.53
CA HIS A 117 -10.71 5.53 -8.58
C HIS A 117 -12.25 5.55 -8.51
N THR A 118 -12.81 6.70 -8.14
CA THR A 118 -14.24 7.04 -8.18
C THR A 118 -14.40 8.52 -8.54
N GLY A 119 -15.55 8.90 -9.11
CA GLY A 119 -15.84 10.29 -9.51
C GLY A 119 -15.56 10.64 -10.98
N GLY A 120 -15.35 9.65 -11.86
CA GLY A 120 -15.41 9.87 -13.31
C GLY A 120 -14.17 10.47 -13.96
N TYR A 121 -12.98 9.94 -13.67
CA TYR A 121 -11.75 10.27 -14.41
C TYR A 121 -11.85 9.85 -15.88
N SER A 122 -11.25 10.66 -16.76
CA SER A 122 -11.11 10.31 -18.17
C SER A 122 -10.04 9.25 -18.40
N GLU A 123 -10.17 8.46 -19.48
CA GLU A 123 -9.14 7.46 -19.85
C GLU A 123 -7.74 8.09 -19.96
N GLN A 124 -7.68 9.34 -20.45
CA GLN A 124 -6.42 10.06 -20.61
C GLN A 124 -5.74 10.43 -19.29
N GLU A 125 -6.52 10.74 -18.25
CA GLU A 125 -6.02 11.01 -16.91
C GLU A 125 -5.50 9.73 -16.26
N LEU A 126 -6.19 8.61 -16.45
CA LEU A 126 -5.82 7.30 -15.89
C LEU A 126 -4.48 6.78 -16.44
N GLU A 127 -4.10 7.20 -17.64
CA GLU A 127 -2.79 6.90 -18.25
C GLU A 127 -1.64 7.74 -17.67
N LEU A 128 -1.92 8.77 -16.85
CA LEU A 128 -0.88 9.61 -16.27
C LEU A 128 -0.10 8.86 -15.19
N SER A 129 1.21 9.01 -15.24
CA SER A 129 2.12 8.54 -14.20
C SER A 129 2.94 9.70 -13.66
N TYR A 130 3.30 9.65 -12.38
CA TYR A 130 3.99 10.74 -11.68
C TYR A 130 5.28 10.26 -11.01
N GLU A 131 6.40 10.93 -11.26
CA GLU A 131 7.62 10.68 -10.52
C GLU A 131 7.63 11.36 -9.14
N SER A 132 8.59 10.97 -8.30
CA SER A 132 8.80 11.62 -7.00
C SER A 132 9.02 13.13 -7.17
N GLY A 133 8.15 13.90 -6.56
CA GLY A 133 8.14 15.37 -6.61
C GLY A 133 7.34 16.00 -7.74
N GLN A 134 6.68 15.23 -8.61
CA GLN A 134 5.79 15.73 -9.66
C GLN A 134 4.34 15.79 -9.19
N GLY A 135 3.64 16.90 -9.45
CA GLY A 135 2.26 17.08 -9.03
C GLY A 135 2.07 16.98 -7.51
N SER A 136 0.82 16.98 -7.06
CA SER A 136 0.51 16.87 -5.62
C SER A 136 0.92 15.49 -5.05
N CYS A 137 0.61 14.41 -5.78
CA CYS A 137 0.87 13.04 -5.33
C CYS A 137 2.38 12.72 -5.24
N GLY A 138 3.18 13.11 -6.24
CA GLY A 138 4.62 12.93 -6.21
C GLY A 138 5.28 13.81 -5.16
N LEU A 139 4.77 15.02 -4.91
CA LEU A 139 5.24 15.87 -3.81
C LEU A 139 4.96 15.25 -2.45
N ALA A 140 3.77 14.68 -2.25
CA ALA A 140 3.39 14.01 -1.02
C ALA A 140 4.31 12.81 -0.75
N TRP A 141 4.57 11.98 -1.78
CA TRP A 141 5.53 10.89 -1.72
C TRP A 141 6.93 11.38 -1.31
N ARG A 142 7.46 12.39 -2.00
CA ARG A 142 8.81 12.93 -1.74
C ARG A 142 8.98 13.50 -0.35
N ARG A 143 7.94 14.16 0.18
CA ARG A 143 7.98 14.85 1.48
C ARG A 143 7.58 13.95 2.65
N CYS A 144 7.06 12.75 2.37
CA CYS A 144 6.52 11.82 3.35
C CYS A 144 5.47 12.42 4.29
N ARG A 145 4.64 13.31 3.73
CA ARG A 145 3.56 14.00 4.44
C ARG A 145 2.44 14.36 3.47
N PRO A 146 1.21 14.60 3.98
CA PRO A 146 0.13 15.13 3.16
C PRO A 146 0.52 16.41 2.42
N VAL A 147 -0.06 16.60 1.25
CA VAL A 147 0.06 17.82 0.47
C VAL A 147 -1.34 18.24 0.07
N ILE A 148 -1.68 19.49 0.40
CA ILE A 148 -2.85 20.18 -0.12
C ILE A 148 -2.36 21.13 -1.20
N TYR A 149 -2.90 20.94 -2.40
CA TYR A 149 -2.75 21.81 -3.55
C TYR A 149 -4.04 22.63 -3.71
N GLY A 150 -3.87 23.91 -4.02
CA GLY A 150 -4.95 24.88 -4.19
C GLY A 150 -4.39 26.26 -4.54
N GLU A 151 -5.24 27.29 -4.42
CA GLU A 151 -4.85 28.68 -4.67
C GLU A 151 -3.57 29.07 -3.89
N GLY A 152 -2.55 29.53 -4.61
CA GLY A 152 -1.27 30.00 -4.05
C GLY A 152 -0.17 28.94 -3.86
N GLN A 153 -0.47 27.64 -3.91
CA GLN A 153 0.55 26.57 -3.92
C GLN A 153 0.72 25.89 -5.29
N ARG A 154 -0.09 26.32 -6.27
CA ARG A 154 -0.16 25.84 -7.64
C ARG A 154 1.20 25.77 -8.34
N GLU A 155 1.96 26.85 -8.27
CA GLU A 155 3.23 27.01 -8.99
C GLU A 155 4.29 25.97 -8.60
N ALA A 156 4.33 25.54 -7.33
CA ALA A 156 5.35 24.60 -6.85
C ALA A 156 5.10 23.15 -7.31
N ALA A 157 3.83 22.75 -7.45
CA ALA A 157 3.45 21.41 -7.91
C ALA A 157 3.50 21.31 -9.44
N GLU A 158 3.05 22.36 -10.14
CA GLU A 158 3.03 22.40 -11.61
C GLU A 158 4.42 22.51 -12.22
N LYS A 159 5.35 23.21 -11.55
CA LYS A 159 6.73 23.38 -12.06
C LYS A 159 7.48 22.06 -12.29
N ALA A 160 7.10 21.00 -11.58
CA ALA A 160 7.70 19.68 -11.73
C ALA A 160 6.93 18.77 -12.70
N MET A 161 5.73 19.15 -13.13
CA MET A 161 4.91 18.38 -14.04
C MET A 161 5.41 18.52 -15.49
N THR A 162 5.14 17.50 -16.30
CA THR A 162 5.37 17.52 -17.75
C THR A 162 4.24 18.27 -18.45
N ASP A 163 4.48 18.73 -19.67
CA ASP A 163 3.46 19.43 -20.48
C ASP A 163 2.20 18.57 -20.65
N THR A 164 2.35 17.25 -20.86
CA THR A 164 1.22 16.32 -20.97
C THR A 164 0.43 16.18 -19.66
N GLN A 165 1.11 16.16 -18.51
CA GLN A 165 0.43 16.15 -17.21
C GLN A 165 -0.33 17.46 -16.98
N LEU A 166 0.26 18.61 -17.34
CA LEU A 166 -0.40 19.92 -17.23
C LEU A 166 -1.60 20.04 -18.18
N GLU A 167 -1.47 19.54 -19.41
CA GLU A 167 -2.56 19.53 -20.39
C GLU A 167 -3.74 18.70 -19.90
N LYS A 168 -3.48 17.49 -19.41
CA LYS A 168 -4.53 16.54 -19.02
C LYS A 168 -5.12 16.81 -17.64
N ALA A 169 -4.33 17.25 -16.66
CA ALA A 169 -4.77 17.45 -15.27
C ALA A 169 -4.85 18.93 -14.85
N GLY A 170 -4.55 19.88 -15.74
CA GLY A 170 -4.53 21.32 -15.41
C GLY A 170 -5.90 21.94 -15.11
N HIS A 171 -6.98 21.21 -15.39
CA HIS A 171 -8.35 21.57 -15.02
C HIS A 171 -8.63 21.39 -13.52
N VAL A 172 -7.81 20.61 -12.82
CA VAL A 172 -7.94 20.37 -11.38
C VAL A 172 -7.44 21.58 -10.60
N GLU A 173 -8.31 22.18 -9.79
CA GLU A 173 -7.98 23.38 -9.02
C GLU A 173 -7.61 23.08 -7.57
N SER A 174 -8.09 21.98 -7.01
CA SER A 174 -7.73 21.55 -5.66
C SER A 174 -7.47 20.05 -5.58
N VAL A 175 -6.41 19.68 -4.85
CA VAL A 175 -6.03 18.28 -4.62
C VAL A 175 -5.54 18.13 -3.19
N LEU A 176 -5.96 17.06 -2.54
CA LEU A 176 -5.40 16.61 -1.28
C LEU A 176 -4.80 15.22 -1.49
N SER A 177 -3.48 15.12 -1.36
CA SER A 177 -2.70 13.90 -1.55
C SER A 177 -2.12 13.42 -0.24
N VAL A 178 -2.40 12.16 0.12
CA VAL A 178 -1.96 11.55 1.39
C VAL A 178 -1.17 10.27 1.11
N PRO A 179 0.11 10.22 1.49
CA PRO A 179 0.92 9.02 1.31
C PRO A 179 0.68 8.02 2.44
N ILE A 180 0.53 6.74 2.09
CA ILE A 180 0.37 5.61 3.02
C ILE A 180 1.63 4.75 2.99
N TYR A 181 2.12 4.36 4.17
CA TYR A 181 3.36 3.60 4.36
C TYR A 181 3.11 2.31 5.14
N GLU A 182 3.82 1.23 4.79
CA GLU A 182 3.64 -0.09 5.43
C GLU A 182 4.19 -0.12 6.86
N ASN A 183 5.17 0.73 7.18
CA ASN A 183 5.82 0.78 8.49
C ASN A 183 6.30 2.21 8.82
N GLU A 184 7.53 2.53 8.43
CA GLU A 184 8.14 3.84 8.66
C GLU A 184 7.80 4.81 7.53
N ARG A 185 7.54 6.08 7.88
CA ARG A 185 7.29 7.18 6.94
C ARG A 185 8.56 7.56 6.16
N ARG A 186 8.94 6.70 5.21
CA ARG A 186 10.09 6.88 4.33
C ARG A 186 9.72 6.56 2.88
N PRO A 187 10.32 7.24 1.89
CA PRO A 187 9.94 7.07 0.49
C PRO A 187 10.00 5.63 -0.02
N GLU A 188 10.94 4.82 0.48
CA GLU A 188 11.13 3.41 0.14
C GLU A 188 10.03 2.47 0.65
N ASN A 189 9.25 2.90 1.65
CA ASN A 189 8.18 2.12 2.26
C ASN A 189 6.79 2.60 1.82
N LEU A 190 6.72 3.44 0.78
CA LEU A 190 5.45 3.94 0.26
C LEU A 190 4.66 2.77 -0.30
N VAL A 191 3.43 2.60 0.17
CA VAL A 191 2.48 1.61 -0.36
C VAL A 191 1.65 2.23 -1.46
N CYS A 192 1.06 3.40 -1.19
CA CYS A 192 0.26 4.15 -2.15
C CYS A 192 0.11 5.61 -1.74
N VAL A 193 -0.45 6.43 -2.63
CA VAL A 193 -0.92 7.79 -2.35
C VAL A 193 -2.41 7.83 -2.63
N VAL A 194 -3.20 8.22 -1.64
CA VAL A 194 -4.64 8.48 -1.79
C VAL A 194 -4.82 9.94 -2.15
N ASN A 195 -5.56 10.21 -3.21
CA ASN A 195 -5.88 11.56 -3.67
C ASN A 195 -7.38 11.80 -3.60
N VAL A 196 -7.76 13.01 -3.19
CA VAL A 196 -9.08 13.57 -3.43
C VAL A 196 -8.88 14.86 -4.20
N ASP A 197 -9.55 15.00 -5.34
CA ASP A 197 -9.40 16.16 -6.21
C ASP A 197 -10.74 16.70 -6.71
N SER A 198 -10.68 17.94 -7.22
CA SER A 198 -11.82 18.65 -7.77
C SER A 198 -11.38 19.74 -8.75
N GLU A 199 -12.27 20.04 -9.70
CA GLU A 199 -12.20 21.25 -10.52
C GLU A 199 -12.55 22.51 -9.72
N ASP A 200 -13.17 22.35 -8.55
CA ASP A 200 -13.52 23.47 -7.68
C ASP A 200 -12.32 23.92 -6.84
N SER A 201 -12.33 25.19 -6.45
CA SER A 201 -11.25 25.82 -5.70
C SER A 201 -11.09 25.24 -4.29
N LEU A 202 -9.90 25.41 -3.68
CA LEU A 202 -9.65 24.94 -2.31
C LEU A 202 -10.59 25.60 -1.27
N SER A 203 -11.02 26.85 -1.52
CA SER A 203 -12.00 27.54 -0.68
C SER A 203 -13.38 26.91 -0.73
N GLU A 204 -13.74 26.25 -1.84
CA GLU A 204 -15.03 25.60 -2.01
C GLU A 204 -14.98 24.15 -1.52
N THR A 205 -13.92 23.41 -1.85
CA THR A 205 -13.77 22.00 -1.42
C THR A 205 -13.48 21.85 0.06
N CYS A 206 -12.97 22.89 0.73
CA CYS A 206 -12.67 22.90 2.16
C CYS A 206 -11.75 21.74 2.59
N PHE A 207 -10.82 21.32 1.73
CA PHE A 207 -9.87 20.26 2.07
C PHE A 207 -9.00 20.66 3.26
N THR A 208 -8.95 19.79 4.26
CA THR A 208 -8.13 19.92 5.47
C THR A 208 -7.31 18.65 5.68
N GLU A 209 -6.10 18.79 6.22
CA GLU A 209 -5.21 17.64 6.47
C GLU A 209 -5.81 16.71 7.53
N ASP A 210 -6.40 17.26 8.60
CA ASP A 210 -6.87 16.49 9.76
C ASP A 210 -7.95 15.45 9.41
N ASP A 211 -8.87 15.81 8.51
CA ASP A 211 -10.02 14.97 8.20
C ASP A 211 -9.66 13.76 7.34
N ILE A 212 -8.80 13.95 6.36
CA ILE A 212 -8.34 12.85 5.53
C ILE A 212 -7.31 12.00 6.27
N MET A 213 -6.43 12.61 7.08
CA MET A 213 -5.41 11.88 7.83
C MET A 213 -6.04 10.89 8.80
N SER A 214 -7.07 11.32 9.54
CA SER A 214 -7.79 10.41 10.43
C SER A 214 -8.51 9.28 9.69
N TYR A 215 -9.00 9.55 8.47
CA TYR A 215 -9.66 8.54 7.64
C TYR A 215 -8.66 7.55 7.04
N THR A 216 -7.60 8.05 6.41
CA THR A 216 -6.57 7.23 5.79
C THR A 216 -5.78 6.45 6.83
N GLU A 217 -5.47 7.00 8.00
CA GLU A 217 -4.84 6.24 9.10
C GLU A 217 -5.74 5.12 9.62
N ARG A 218 -7.06 5.35 9.70
CA ARG A 218 -8.02 4.31 10.13
C ARG A 218 -8.13 3.16 9.13
N HIS A 219 -7.93 3.46 7.85
CA HIS A 219 -8.13 2.51 6.75
C HIS A 219 -6.82 2.09 6.06
N ALA A 220 -5.66 2.54 6.56
CA ALA A 220 -4.35 2.34 5.95
C ALA A 220 -4.04 0.86 5.75
N ASP A 221 -4.27 0.03 6.77
CA ASP A 221 -4.02 -1.42 6.71
C ASP A 221 -4.87 -2.11 5.63
N VAL A 222 -6.11 -1.65 5.44
CA VAL A 222 -7.03 -2.20 4.43
C VAL A 222 -6.60 -1.79 3.04
N ILE A 223 -6.34 -0.49 2.83
CA ILE A 223 -5.87 0.03 1.55
C ILE A 223 -4.54 -0.63 1.16
N ALA A 224 -3.61 -0.78 2.11
CA ALA A 224 -2.33 -1.42 1.88
C ALA A 224 -2.48 -2.90 1.51
N ALA A 225 -3.31 -3.65 2.24
CA ALA A 225 -3.55 -5.06 1.96
C ALA A 225 -4.16 -5.28 0.56
N THR A 226 -5.15 -4.48 0.16
CA THR A 226 -5.75 -4.58 -1.17
C THR A 226 -4.76 -4.19 -2.27
N VAL A 227 -3.94 -3.16 -2.03
CA VAL A 227 -2.93 -2.73 -3.01
C VAL A 227 -1.88 -3.82 -3.27
N GLU A 228 -1.41 -4.51 -2.23
CA GLU A 228 -0.38 -5.55 -2.34
C GLU A 228 -0.84 -6.83 -3.05
N GLU A 229 -2.11 -7.23 -2.90
CA GLU A 229 -2.61 -8.51 -3.44
C GLU A 229 -2.64 -8.52 -4.98
N ASP A 230 -3.14 -7.47 -5.63
CA ASP A 230 -3.16 -7.45 -7.11
C ASP A 230 -1.78 -7.24 -7.74
N TYR A 231 -0.80 -6.78 -6.95
CA TYR A 231 0.59 -6.63 -7.42
C TYR A 231 1.33 -7.96 -7.52
N HIS A 232 0.84 -8.97 -6.80
CA HIS A 232 1.44 -10.30 -6.71
C HIS A 232 0.58 -11.41 -7.32
N ALA A 233 -0.63 -11.09 -7.79
CA ALA A 233 -1.51 -11.98 -8.55
C ALA A 233 -1.10 -12.06 -10.04
#